data_AF-A0A922XMD7-F1
#
_entry.id   AF-A0A922XMD7-F1
#
_cell.length_a   1.000
_cell.length_b   1.000
_cell.length_c   1.000
_cell.angle_alpha   90.00
_cell.angle_beta   90.00
_cell.angle_gamma   90.00
#
_symmetry.space_group_name_H-M   'P 1'
#
loop_
_entity.id
_entity.type
_entity.pdbx_description
1 polymer ?
#
loop_
_entity_poly.entity_id
_entity_poly.type
_entity_poly.pdbx_seq_one_letter_code
_entity_poly.pdbx_strand_id
1 'polypeptide(L)' 'MGQIGLNLPGGQIRRGAQMNLYTGLLLVAVVALAAACVMVYVQGSKLGKDGSAIGIQQRGQLTFKP' A
#
# COMPACT_ATOMS: atom_id res chain seq x y z
N MET A 1 2.44 12.44 -32.64
CA MET A 1 2.43 11.24 -31.77
C MET A 1 2.35 11.69 -30.33
N GLY A 2 1.42 11.12 -29.54
CA GLY A 2 1.27 11.44 -28.11
C GLY A 2 -0.14 11.84 -27.65
N GLN A 3 -1.19 11.14 -28.10
CA GLN A 3 -2.53 11.24 -27.47
C GLN A 3 -3.07 9.83 -27.16
N ILE A 4 -2.17 8.92 -26.80
CA ILE A 4 -2.53 7.61 -26.27
C ILE A 4 -2.48 7.76 -24.75
N GLY A 5 -3.63 8.03 -24.13
CA GLY A 5 -3.80 7.81 -22.69
C GLY A 5 -3.92 9.02 -21.76
N LEU A 6 -3.84 10.26 -22.23
CA LEU A 6 -4.12 11.41 -21.35
C LEU A 6 -5.64 11.57 -21.20
N ASN A 7 -6.16 11.16 -20.04
CA ASN A 7 -7.56 11.26 -19.70
C ASN A 7 -7.91 12.73 -19.43
N LEU A 8 -8.15 13.51 -20.49
CA LEU A 8 -8.48 14.93 -20.40
C LEU A 8 -9.77 15.10 -19.58
N PRO A 9 -9.77 15.91 -18.49
CA PRO A 9 -10.96 16.18 -17.68
C PRO A 9 -11.97 16.96 -18.54
N GLY A 10 -12.90 16.22 -19.15
CA GLY A 10 -13.87 16.73 -20.13
C GLY A 10 -14.20 15.74 -21.25
N GLY A 11 -13.28 14.83 -21.59
CA GLY A 11 -13.51 13.79 -22.61
C GLY A 11 -14.26 12.55 -22.12
N GLN A 12 -14.42 12.41 -20.81
CA GLN A 12 -15.05 11.24 -20.17
C GLN A 12 -16.60 11.34 -20.10
N ILE A 13 -17.20 12.50 -20.38
CA ILE A 13 -18.67 12.69 -20.27
C ILE A 13 -19.45 11.79 -21.24
N ARG A 14 -18.85 11.37 -22.37
CA ARG A 14 -19.51 10.55 -23.41
C ARG A 14 -19.03 9.09 -23.49
N ARG A 15 -18.07 8.66 -22.67
CA ARG A 15 -17.60 7.26 -22.62
C ARG A 15 -18.10 6.66 -21.31
N GLY A 16 -18.91 5.60 -21.38
CA GLY A 16 -19.39 4.86 -20.20
C GLY A 16 -18.23 4.39 -19.31
N ALA A 17 -18.53 3.91 -18.10
CA ALA A 17 -17.52 3.46 -17.14
C ALA A 17 -16.53 2.49 -17.79
N GLN A 18 -15.31 2.95 -18.06
CA GLN A 18 -14.25 2.19 -18.71
C GLN A 18 -13.04 2.20 -17.78
N MET A 19 -12.38 1.05 -17.65
CA MET A 19 -11.18 0.92 -16.84
C MET A 19 -10.04 1.70 -17.51
N ASN A 20 -9.66 2.82 -16.91
CA ASN A 20 -8.57 3.66 -17.40
C ASN A 20 -7.22 3.22 -16.81
N LEU A 21 -6.12 3.62 -17.45
CA LEU A 21 -4.75 3.31 -16.97
C LEU A 21 -4.52 3.78 -15.52
N TYR A 22 -5.10 4.93 -15.13
CA TYR A 22 -5.04 5.43 -13.75
C TYR A 22 -5.70 4.47 -12.74
N THR A 23 -6.79 3.80 -13.12
CA THR A 23 -7.44 2.78 -12.28
C THR A 23 -6.54 1.55 -12.13
N GLY A 24 -5.85 1.13 -13.20
CA GLY A 24 -4.85 0.06 -13.15
C GLY A 24 -3.66 0.40 -12.26
N LEU A 25 -3.10 1.61 -12.42
CA LEU A 25 -2.02 2.11 -11.56
C LEU A 25 -2.44 2.22 -10.10
N LEU A 26 -3.68 2.64 -9.83
CA LEU A 26 -4.23 2.70 -8.49
C LEU A 26 -4.33 1.31 -7.84
N LEU A 27 -4.77 0.30 -8.58
CA LEU A 27 -4.82 -1.07 -8.07
C LEU A 27 -3.42 -1.60 -7.72
N VAL A 28 -2.44 -1.37 -8.59
CA VAL A 28 -1.04 -1.74 -8.33
C VAL A 28 -0.50 -1.04 -7.10
N ALA A 29 -0.78 0.26 -6.94
CA ALA A 29 -0.36 1.02 -5.77
C ALA A 29 -0.97 0.46 -4.46
N VAL A 30 -2.24 0.07 -4.46
CA VAL A 30 -2.91 -0.55 -3.31
C VAL A 30 -2.27 -1.89 -2.95
N VAL A 31 -1.97 -2.73 -3.94
CA VAL A 31 -1.30 -4.03 -3.72
C VAL A 31 0.09 -3.84 -3.13
N ALA A 32 0.88 -2.89 -3.66
CA ALA A 32 2.20 -2.59 -3.13
C ALA A 32 2.15 -2.06 -1.69
N LEU A 33 1.17 -1.20 -1.38
CA LEU A 33 0.95 -0.70 -0.02
C LEU A 33 0.59 -1.83 0.95
N ALA A 34 -0.32 -2.73 0.55
CA ALA A 34 -0.69 -3.88 1.37
C ALA A 34 0.51 -4.80 1.66
N ALA A 35 1.33 -5.08 0.65
CA ALA A 35 2.55 -5.86 0.83
C ALA A 35 3.55 -5.18 1.79
N ALA A 36 3.71 -3.86 1.70
CA ALA A 36 4.55 -3.09 2.61
C ALA A 36 4.06 -3.17 4.06
N CYS A 37 2.75 -3.04 4.30
CA CYS A 37 2.16 -3.19 5.63
C CYS A 37 2.45 -4.58 6.23
N VAL A 38 2.33 -5.65 5.43
CA VAL A 38 2.64 -7.01 5.87
C VAL A 38 4.12 -7.16 6.25
N MET A 39 5.04 -6.63 5.43
CA MET A 39 6.48 -6.68 5.71
C MET A 39 6.84 -5.98 7.03
N VAL A 40 6.26 -4.79 7.27
CA VAL A 40 6.44 -4.06 8.53
C VAL A 40 5.87 -4.86 9.71
N TYR A 41 4.71 -5.48 9.55
CA TYR A 41 4.09 -6.29 10.60
C TYR A 41 4.95 -7.51 10.96
N VAL A 42 5.49 -8.24 9.97
CA VAL A 42 6.36 -9.40 10.22
C VAL A 42 7.61 -8.97 10.99
N GLN A 43 8.27 -7.89 10.57
CA GLN A 43 9.46 -7.40 11.28
C GLN A 43 9.12 -6.85 12.68
N GLY A 44 8.02 -6.10 12.79
CA GLY A 44 7.52 -5.59 14.06
C GLY A 44 7.16 -6.72 15.03
N SER A 45 6.62 -7.85 14.55
CA SER A 45 6.31 -9.00 15.40
C SER A 45 7.56 -9.68 15.97
N LYS A 46 8.71 -9.59 15.29
CA LYS A 46 9.98 -10.11 15.79
C LYS A 46 10.62 -9.20 16.85
N LEU A 47 10.38 -7.89 16.74
CA LEU A 47 10.95 -6.86 17.60
C LEU A 47 10.04 -6.50 18.79
N GLY A 48 8.74 -6.73 18.64
CA GLY A 48 7.71 -6.36 19.59
C GLY A 48 7.73 -7.24 20.84
N LYS A 49 7.44 -6.63 21.99
CA LYS A 49 7.29 -7.33 23.26
C LYS A 49 6.19 -8.40 23.10
N ASP A 50 6.46 -9.61 23.59
CA ASP A 50 5.58 -10.79 23.47
C ASP A 50 5.27 -11.28 22.04
N GLY A 51 5.98 -10.78 21.01
CA GLY A 51 5.74 -11.14 19.61
C GLY A 51 4.65 -10.30 18.92
N SER A 52 4.19 -9.22 19.55
CA SER A 52 3.14 -8.33 19.01
C SER A 52 3.74 -7.13 18.27
N ALA A 53 3.42 -7.01 16.97
CA ALA A 53 3.87 -5.90 16.13
C ALA A 53 3.15 -4.57 16.42
N ILE A 54 2.03 -4.60 17.16
CA ILE A 54 1.14 -3.45 17.39
C ILE A 54 1.21 -2.98 18.86
N GLY A 55 1.79 -3.80 19.76
CA GLY A 55 1.91 -3.47 21.18
C GLY A 55 2.78 -2.24 21.45
N ILE A 56 2.49 -1.54 22.56
CA ILE A 56 3.23 -0.33 22.95
C ILE A 56 4.64 -0.74 23.40
N GLN A 57 5.67 -0.28 22.68
CA GLN A 57 7.06 -0.48 23.08
C GLN A 57 7.44 0.49 24.22
N GLN A 58 7.82 -0.04 25.38
CA GLN A 58 8.41 0.76 26.45
C GLN A 58 9.86 1.11 26.10
N ARG A 59 10.18 2.41 26.13
CA ARG A 59 11.51 2.95 25.77
C ARG A 59 12.61 2.23 26.56
N GLY A 60 13.53 1.57 25.85
CA GLY A 60 14.69 0.88 26.44
C GLY A 60 14.54 -0.63 26.66
N GLN A 61 13.39 -1.25 26.37
CA GLN A 61 13.22 -2.71 26.43
C GLN A 61 12.99 -3.29 25.04
N LEU A 62 14.06 -3.79 24.41
CA LEU A 62 13.98 -4.60 23.19
C LEU A 62 14.04 -6.08 23.59
N THR A 63 12.93 -6.79 23.45
CA THR A 63 12.86 -8.22 23.71
C THR A 63 12.87 -8.94 22.37
N PHE A 64 14.01 -9.53 22.03
CA PHE A 64 14.15 -10.35 20.84
C PHE A 64 13.61 -11.74 21.13
N LYS A 65 12.60 -12.17 20.38
CA LYS A 65 12.16 -13.57 20.40
C LYS A 65 13.09 -14.37 19.46
N PRO A 66 13.72 -15.47 19.91
CA PRO A 66 14.57 -16.31 19.07
C PRO A 66 13.78 -16.94 17.92
#